data_AF-A0A7R9QA44-F1
#
_entry.id   AF-A0A7R9QA44-F1
#
_cell.length_a   1.000
_cell.length_b   1.000
_cell.length_c   1.000
_cell.angle_alpha   90.00
_cell.angle_beta   90.00
_cell.angle_gamma   90.00
#
_symmetry.space_group_name_H-M   'P 1'
#
loop_
_entity.id
_entity.type
_entity.pdbx_description
1 polymer ?
#
loop_
_entity_poly.entity_id
_entity_poly.type
_entity_poly.pdbx_seq_one_letter_code
_entity_poly.pdbx_strand_id
1 'polypeptide(L)' 'HESIADNGTSLIVRSQHKIARINRAIGATYQSDGQYVIDCRLVQSLPTVTFIIAGQAIRV' A
#
# COMPACT_ATOMS: atom_id res chain seq x y z
N HIS A 1 0.18 11.38 -13.14
CA HIS A 1 0.03 9.91 -13.02
C HIS A 1 -1.47 9.63 -13.04
N GLU A 2 -1.89 8.57 -13.70
CA GLU A 2 -3.30 8.18 -13.77
C GLU A 2 -3.59 7.07 -12.75
N SER A 3 -4.83 6.97 -12.31
CA SER A 3 -5.31 5.97 -11.35
C SER A 3 -6.80 5.74 -11.61
N ILE A 4 -7.29 4.53 -11.28
CA ILE A 4 -8.68 4.13 -11.50
C ILE A 4 -9.31 3.91 -10.13
N ALA A 5 -10.49 4.50 -9.90
CA ALA A 5 -11.35 4.13 -8.77
C ALA A 5 -12.17 2.91 -9.17
N ASP A 6 -11.76 1.74 -8.69
CA ASP A 6 -12.27 0.45 -9.13
C ASP A 6 -12.93 -0.30 -7.95
N ASN A 7 -14.24 -0.52 -8.02
CA ASN A 7 -14.97 -1.29 -7.01
C ASN A 7 -14.76 -2.82 -7.15
N GLY A 8 -14.17 -3.27 -8.26
CA GLY A 8 -13.84 -4.68 -8.53
C GLY A 8 -12.50 -5.12 -7.95
N THR A 9 -11.69 -4.19 -7.43
CA THR A 9 -10.36 -4.48 -6.87
C THR A 9 -10.33 -4.18 -5.37
N SER A 10 -9.95 -5.15 -4.55
CA SER A 10 -9.91 -5.00 -3.08
C SER A 10 -8.67 -4.26 -2.54
N LEU A 11 -7.59 -4.17 -3.31
CA LEU A 11 -6.28 -3.69 -2.86
C LEU A 11 -5.85 -2.40 -3.57
N ILE A 12 -4.95 -1.64 -2.93
CA ILE A 12 -4.21 -0.56 -3.60
C ILE A 12 -3.14 -1.18 -4.51
N VAL A 13 -3.32 -1.07 -5.82
CA VAL A 13 -2.41 -1.66 -6.81
C VAL A 13 -1.53 -0.60 -7.46
N ARG A 14 -0.25 -0.93 -7.63
CA ARG A 14 0.73 -0.12 -8.38
C ARG A 14 1.83 -1.03 -8.95
N SER A 15 2.69 -0.50 -9.82
CA SER A 15 3.81 -1.24 -10.40
C SER A 15 4.62 -1.99 -9.33
N GLN A 16 5.00 -3.24 -9.61
CA GLN A 16 5.67 -4.14 -8.65
C GLN A 16 6.85 -3.48 -7.92
N HIS A 17 7.73 -2.78 -8.64
CA HIS A 17 8.87 -2.10 -8.04
C HIS A 17 8.47 -1.04 -6.98
N LYS A 18 7.39 -0.30 -7.21
CA LYS A 18 6.90 0.74 -6.27
C LYS A 18 6.25 0.11 -5.04
N ILE A 19 5.39 -0.91 -5.22
CA ILE A 19 4.77 -1.63 -4.10
C ILE A 19 5.82 -2.37 -3.27
N ALA A 20 6.80 -3.00 -3.90
CA ALA A 20 7.87 -3.69 -3.19
C ALA A 20 8.71 -2.76 -2.30
N ARG A 21 8.95 -1.51 -2.75
CA ARG A 21 9.62 -0.49 -1.92
C ARG A 21 8.78 -0.08 -0.72
N ILE A 22 7.47 0.13 -0.89
CA ILE A 22 6.56 0.49 0.20
C ILE A 22 6.47 -0.64 1.23
N ASN A 23 6.22 -1.86 0.77
CA ASN A 23 6.08 -3.02 1.66
C ASN A 23 7.34 -3.29 2.46
N ARG A 24 8.54 -3.19 1.85
CA ARG A 24 9.80 -3.27 2.61
C ARG A 24 9.93 -2.16 3.65
N ALA A 25 9.51 -0.93 3.34
CA ALA A 25 9.62 0.19 4.25
C ALA A 25 8.72 0.05 5.49
N ILE A 26 7.59 -0.66 5.39
CA ILE A 26 6.68 -0.93 6.50
C ILE A 26 6.97 -2.25 7.22
N GLY A 27 8.06 -2.95 6.87
CA GLY A 27 8.42 -4.23 7.49
C GLY A 27 7.61 -5.43 7.01
N ALA A 28 6.90 -5.31 5.88
CA ALA A 28 6.18 -6.42 5.28
C ALA A 28 7.11 -7.32 4.46
N THR A 29 6.87 -8.63 4.52
CA THR A 29 7.65 -9.66 3.83
C THR A 29 6.85 -10.28 2.70
N TYR A 30 7.48 -10.45 1.54
CA TYR A 30 6.86 -11.10 0.38
C TYR A 30 6.75 -12.61 0.60
N GLN A 31 5.60 -13.18 0.25
CA GLN A 31 5.30 -14.60 0.34
C GLN A 31 5.22 -15.24 -1.05
N SER A 32 5.37 -16.56 -1.11
CA SER A 32 5.35 -17.32 -2.37
C SER A 32 4.00 -17.32 -3.08
N ASP A 33 2.91 -16.98 -2.37
CA ASP A 33 1.56 -16.82 -2.92
C ASP A 33 1.35 -15.47 -3.63
N GLY A 34 2.39 -14.63 -3.68
CA GLY A 34 2.34 -13.32 -4.31
C GLY A 34 1.90 -12.19 -3.40
N GLN A 35 1.64 -12.46 -2.12
CA GLN A 35 1.18 -11.46 -1.16
C GLN A 35 2.30 -10.93 -0.27
N TYR A 36 2.02 -9.84 0.43
CA TYR A 36 2.88 -9.32 1.48
C TYR A 36 2.19 -9.50 2.82
N VAL A 37 2.95 -9.99 3.81
CA VAL A 37 2.48 -10.17 5.19
C VAL A 37 3.27 -9.28 6.13
N ILE A 38 2.61 -8.79 7.16
CA ILE A 38 3.22 -7.98 8.22
C ILE A 38 2.86 -8.55 9.58
N ASP A 39 3.75 -8.41 10.55
CA ASP A 39 3.45 -8.70 11.95
C ASP A 39 2.33 -7.77 12.45
N CYS A 40 1.20 -8.34 12.89
CA CYS A 40 0.04 -7.60 13.40
C CYS A 40 0.40 -6.64 14.53
N ARG A 41 1.46 -6.92 15.31
CA ARG A 41 1.93 -6.03 16.39
C ARG A 41 2.47 -4.70 15.89
N LEU A 42 2.93 -4.64 14.63
CA LEU A 42 3.47 -3.43 14.01
C LEU A 42 2.38 -2.52 13.44
N VAL A 43 1.14 -3.01 13.28
CA VAL A 43 0.05 -2.27 12.61
C VAL A 43 -0.21 -0.90 13.24
N GLN A 44 -0.20 -0.82 14.57
CA GLN A 44 -0.42 0.45 15.29
C GLN A 44 0.72 1.47 15.12
N SER A 45 1.90 1.02 14.68
CA SER A 45 3.07 1.86 14.45
C SER A 45 3.28 2.27 12.99
N LEU A 46 2.41 1.81 12.09
CA LEU A 46 2.54 2.11 10.66
C LEU A 46 2.30 3.58 10.37
N PRO A 47 3.06 4.16 9.43
CA PRO A 47 2.81 5.53 8.98
C PRO A 47 1.47 5.59 8.24
N THR A 48 0.75 6.71 8.40
CA THR A 48 -0.43 7.00 7.60
C THR A 48 -0.06 7.11 6.12
N VAL A 49 -0.85 6.48 5.25
CA VAL A 49 -0.71 6.65 3.80
C VAL A 49 -1.52 7.87 3.38
N THR A 50 -0.89 8.81 2.67
CA THR A 50 -1.59 10.00 2.16
C THR A 50 -1.58 10.02 0.65
N PHE A 51 -2.77 10.10 0.06
CA PHE A 51 -2.98 10.33 -1.37
C PHE A 51 -3.24 11.82 -1.60
N ILE A 52 -2.54 12.41 -2.56
CA ILE A 52 -2.82 13.78 -3.02
C ILE A 52 -3.60 13.68 -4.33
N ILE A 53 -4.88 14.03 -4.29
CA ILE A 53 -5.79 14.00 -5.44
C ILE A 53 -6.33 15.40 -5.64
N ALA A 54 -6.06 16.00 -6.81
CA ALA A 54 -6.45 17.38 -7.12
C ALA A 54 -6.03 18.41 -6.06
N GLY A 55 -4.87 18.20 -5.42
CA GLY A 55 -4.35 19.07 -4.35
C GLY A 55 -4.91 18.78 -2.95
N GLN A 56 -5.89 17.88 -2.83
CA GLN A 56 -6.47 17.48 -1.55
C GLN A 56 -5.79 16.25 -0.97
N ALA A 57 -5.50 16.28 0.34
CA ALA A 57 -4.95 15.14 1.07
C ALA A 57 -6.07 14.20 1.54
N ILE A 58 -5.96 12.93 1.17
CA ILE A 58 -6.80 11.83 1.64
C ILE A 58 -5.91 10.85 2.40
N ARG A 59 -6.25 10.55 3.65
CA ARG A 59 -5.46 9.74 4.57
C ARG A 59 -6.10 8.38 4.74
N VAL A 60 -5.28 7.33 4.69
CA VAL A 60 -5.67 5.92 4.85
C VAL A 60 -4.72 5.25 5.84
#